data_AF-A0A7Y6PJ69-F1
#
_entry.id   AF-A0A7Y6PJ69-F1
#
_cell.length_a   1.000
_cell.length_b   1.000
_cell.length_c   1.000
_cell.angle_alpha   90.00
_cell.angle_beta   90.00
_cell.angle_gamma   90.00
#
_symmetry.space_group_name_H-M   'P 1'
#
loop_
_entity.id
_entity.type
_entity.pdbx_description
1 polymer ?
#
loop_
_entity_poly.entity_id
_entity_poly.type
_entity_poly.pdbx_seq_one_letter_code
_entity_poly.pdbx_strand_id
1 'polypeptide(L)'
;YRDKLIEYDNHLDTLGERNSYSKTDPGATFMRMKEDAMKNGQTKPGYNLQIGTENQFITDFRLFPNPTDTLTLIPFFHSFQYRYNRLPNICVA
;
A
#
# COMPACT_ATOMS: atom_id res chain seq x y z
N TYR A 1 24.07 20.58 -13.50
CA TYR A 1 23.12 21.15 -12.53
C TYR A 1 21.68 21.02 -12.99
N ARG A 2 21.33 21.42 -14.22
CA ARG A 2 19.97 21.24 -14.78
C ARG A 2 19.47 19.79 -14.73
N ASP A 3 20.29 18.83 -15.15
CA ASP A 3 19.87 17.41 -15.19
C ASP A 3 19.56 16.85 -13.80
N LYS A 4 20.30 17.29 -12.77
CA LYS A 4 20.08 16.90 -11.38
C LYS A 4 18.80 17.50 -10.79
N LEU A 5 18.42 18.70 -11.22
CA LEU A 5 17.15 19.31 -10.83
C LEU A 5 15.98 18.56 -11.46
N ILE A 6 16.07 18.22 -12.75
CA ILE A 6 15.06 17.43 -13.45
C ILE A 6 14.90 16.04 -12.79
N GLU A 7 15.99 15.38 -12.44
CA GLU A 7 15.96 14.10 -11.71
C GLU A 7 15.24 14.24 -10.36
N TYR A 8 15.50 15.31 -9.62
CA TYR A 8 14.86 15.57 -8.34
C TYR A 8 13.35 15.84 -8.49
N ASP A 9 12.97 16.64 -9.49
CA ASP A 9 11.56 16.94 -9.78
C ASP A 9 10.79 15.65 -10.14
N ASN A 10 11.39 14.78 -10.96
CA ASN A 10 10.82 13.47 -11.29
C ASN A 10 10.66 12.57 -10.04
N HIS A 11 11.63 12.62 -9.12
CA HIS A 11 11.55 11.88 -7.87
C HIS A 11 10.46 12.40 -6.93
N LEU A 12 10.24 13.73 -6.88
CA LEU A 12 9.16 14.34 -6.13
C LEU A 12 7.79 13.98 -6.70
N ASP A 13 7.65 14.00 -8.03
CA ASP A 13 6.42 13.62 -8.72
C ASP A 13 6.07 12.14 -8.46
N THR A 14 7.08 11.26 -8.56
CA THR A 14 6.91 9.83 -8.25
C THR A 14 6.53 9.59 -6.78
N LEU A 15 7.10 10.37 -5.86
CA LEU A 15 6.85 10.25 -4.43
C LEU A 15 5.38 10.62 -4.10
N GLY A 16 4.86 11.68 -4.71
CA GLY A 16 3.51 12.19 -4.45
C GLY A 16 3.32 12.50 -2.97
N GLU A 17 2.23 11.99 -2.38
CA GLU A 17 1.93 12.17 -0.95
C GLU A 17 2.65 11.17 -0.02
N ARG A 18 3.46 10.26 -0.58
CA ARG A 18 4.13 9.20 0.19
C ARG A 18 5.46 9.70 0.76
N ASN A 19 5.98 9.01 1.78
CA ASN A 19 7.28 9.37 2.37
C ASN A 19 8.47 8.64 1.75
N SER A 20 8.23 7.56 1.00
CA SER A 20 9.27 6.79 0.32
C SER A 20 8.68 5.96 -0.82
N TYR A 21 9.53 5.47 -1.72
CA TYR A 21 9.19 4.45 -2.71
C TYR A 21 10.42 3.63 -3.08
N SER A 22 10.24 2.38 -3.53
CA SER A 22 11.35 1.55 -4.02
C SER A 22 11.83 2.03 -5.39
N LYS A 23 13.14 2.04 -5.59
CA LYS A 23 13.73 2.35 -6.91
C LYS A 23 13.34 1.35 -8.00
N THR A 24 13.14 0.09 -7.64
CA THR A 24 12.80 -0.99 -8.58
C THR A 24 11.29 -1.16 -8.77
N ASP A 25 10.50 -0.77 -7.78
CA ASP A 25 9.03 -0.78 -7.81
C ASP A 25 8.50 0.50 -7.16
N PRO A 26 8.26 1.56 -7.95
CA PRO A 26 7.79 2.84 -7.42
C PRO A 26 6.45 2.78 -6.67
N GLY A 27 5.68 1.70 -6.76
CA GLY A 27 4.47 1.51 -5.98
C GLY A 27 4.73 1.10 -4.53
N ALA A 28 5.83 0.38 -4.27
CA ALA A 28 6.16 -0.17 -2.96
C ALA A 28 6.80 0.90 -2.06
N THR A 29 6.43 0.92 -0.78
CA THR A 29 6.98 1.88 0.19
C THR A 29 7.81 1.17 1.25
N PHE A 30 8.78 1.89 1.81
CA PHE A 30 9.62 1.34 2.87
C PHE A 30 8.84 1.28 4.18
N MET A 31 8.65 0.07 4.69
CA MET A 31 7.92 -0.21 5.91
C MET A 31 8.72 -1.14 6.83
N ARG A 32 8.41 -1.10 8.13
CA ARG A 32 8.97 -2.07 9.08
C ARG A 32 8.25 -3.40 8.89
N MET A 33 9.00 -4.40 8.46
CA MET A 33 8.48 -5.75 8.33
C MET A 33 8.42 -6.42 9.70
N LYS A 34 7.45 -7.33 9.90
CA LYS A 34 7.42 -8.19 11.09
C LYS A 34 8.67 -9.07 11.16
N GLU A 35 9.13 -9.53 10.00
CA GLU A 35 10.37 -10.28 9.87
C GLU A 35 11.56 -9.32 9.78
N ASP A 36 12.30 -9.20 10.87
CA ASP A 36 13.57 -8.47 10.93
C ASP A 36 14.73 -9.47 10.95
N ALA A 37 14.95 -10.15 9.82
CA ALA A 37 16.00 -11.18 9.69
C ALA A 37 17.41 -10.65 10.04
N MET A 38 17.66 -9.36 9.81
CA MET A 38 18.94 -8.72 10.09
C MET A 38 19.01 -8.08 11.50
N LYS A 39 17.90 -8.09 12.25
CA LYS A 39 17.74 -7.48 13.58
C LYS A 39 18.27 -6.04 13.68
N ASN A 40 18.20 -5.32 12.57
CA ASN A 40 18.75 -3.96 12.44
C ASN A 40 17.64 -2.91 12.29
N GLY A 41 16.37 -3.32 12.34
CA GLY A 41 15.22 -2.44 12.18
C GLY A 41 15.12 -1.81 10.80
N GLN A 42 15.81 -2.36 9.80
CA GLN A 42 15.83 -1.82 8.46
C GLN A 42 14.46 -1.98 7.80
N THR A 43 13.93 -0.86 7.30
CA THR A 43 12.70 -0.88 6.52
C THR A 43 12.94 -1.56 5.17
N LYS A 44 11.99 -2.37 4.73
CA LYS A 44 12.03 -3.00 3.41
C LYS A 44 10.87 -2.48 2.57
N PRO A 45 11.03 -2.38 1.24
CA PRO A 45 9.93 -2.00 0.39
C PRO A 45 8.88 -3.10 0.38
N GLY A 46 7.61 -2.72 0.52
CA GLY A 46 6.50 -3.65 0.54
C GLY A 46 5.15 -2.98 0.29
N TYR A 47 4.11 -3.77 0.47
CA TYR A 47 2.72 -3.34 0.45
C TYR A 47 1.99 -3.96 1.64
N ASN A 48 1.05 -3.22 2.21
CA ASN A 48 0.05 -3.80 3.08
C ASN A 48 -1.05 -4.44 2.22
N LEU A 49 -1.18 -5.76 2.31
CA LEU A 49 -2.22 -6.53 1.62
C LEU A 49 -3.44 -6.65 2.53
N GLN A 50 -4.58 -6.16 2.08
CA GLN A 50 -5.88 -6.47 2.69
C GLN A 50 -6.65 -7.47 1.84
N ILE A 51 -7.31 -8.42 2.49
CA ILE A 51 -8.10 -9.47 1.86
C ILE A 51 -9.46 -9.51 2.55
N GLY A 52 -10.53 -9.47 1.77
CA GLY A 52 -11.89 -9.70 2.21
C GLY A 52 -12.29 -11.14 1.90
N THR A 53 -12.88 -11.83 2.86
CA THR A 53 -13.38 -13.19 2.68
C THR A 53 -14.84 -13.29 3.11
N GLU A 54 -15.59 -14.14 2.41
CA GLU A 54 -16.98 -14.46 2.72
C GLU A 54 -17.20 -15.94 2.41
N ASN A 55 -17.77 -16.70 3.35
CA ASN A 55 -18.06 -18.13 3.17
C ASN A 55 -16.88 -18.96 2.64
N GLN A 56 -15.67 -18.74 3.17
CA GLN A 56 -14.42 -19.39 2.75
C GLN A 56 -13.93 -19.02 1.34
N PHE A 57 -14.55 -18.03 0.68
CA PHE A 57 -14.08 -17.48 -0.58
C PHE A 57 -13.42 -16.12 -0.39
N ILE A 58 -12.40 -15.83 -1.19
CA ILE A 58 -11.83 -14.49 -1.29
C ILE A 58 -12.76 -13.66 -2.18
N THR A 59 -13.28 -12.55 -1.64
CA THR A 59 -14.21 -11.67 -2.34
C THR A 59 -13.53 -10.42 -2.90
N ASP A 60 -12.55 -9.87 -2.19
CA ASP A 60 -11.74 -8.77 -2.72
C ASP A 60 -10.34 -8.79 -2.11
N PHE A 61 -9.38 -8.19 -2.80
CA PHE A 61 -8.03 -7.99 -2.27
C PHE A 61 -7.47 -6.67 -2.80
N ARG A 62 -6.63 -6.01 -1.99
CA ARG A 62 -5.97 -4.77 -2.41
C ARG A 62 -4.62 -4.60 -1.74
N LEU A 63 -3.67 -4.08 -2.52
CA LEU A 63 -2.34 -3.70 -2.07
C LEU A 63 -2.32 -2.21 -1.76
N PHE A 64 -1.79 -1.86 -0.60
CA PHE A 64 -1.69 -0.48 -0.14
C PHE A 64 -0.23 -0.10 0.10
N PRO A 65 0.20 1.09 -0.36
CA PRO A 65 1.53 1.62 -0.07
C PRO A 65 1.63 2.18 1.36
N ASN A 66 0.56 2.15 2.15
CA ASN A 66 0.56 2.65 3.52
C ASN A 66 1.37 1.69 4.41
N PRO A 67 2.28 2.17 5.28
CA PRO A 67 3.01 1.29 6.21
C PRO A 67 2.14 0.64 7.29
N THR A 68 1.00 1.26 7.61
CA THR A 68 -0.01 0.73 8.56
C THR A 68 -1.37 0.60 7.88
N ASP A 69 -2.24 -0.25 8.41
CA ASP A 69 -3.56 -0.60 7.85
C ASP A 69 -4.71 0.33 8.31
N THR A 70 -4.42 1.30 9.17
CA THR A 70 -5.44 2.20 9.75
C THR A 70 -6.19 3.02 8.71
N LEU A 71 -5.55 3.35 7.58
CA LEU A 71 -6.12 4.14 6.49
C LEU A 71 -6.57 3.30 5.30
N THR A 72 -6.44 1.97 5.35
CA THR A 72 -6.66 1.12 4.18
C THR A 72 -8.09 0.59 4.09
N LEU A 73 -8.85 0.59 5.19
CA LEU A 73 -10.22 0.06 5.22
C LEU A 73 -11.21 0.83 4.32
N ILE A 74 -11.22 2.17 4.40
CA ILE A 74 -12.09 3.02 3.56
C ILE A 74 -11.83 2.79 2.06
N PRO A 75 -10.58 2.92 1.57
CA PRO A 75 -10.30 2.67 0.16
C PRO A 75 -10.48 1.19 -0.24
N PHE A 76 -10.36 0.24 0.69
CA PHE A 76 -10.72 -1.16 0.45
C PHE A 76 -12.23 -1.32 0.20
N PHE A 77 -13.10 -0.71 1.01
CA PHE A 77 -14.54 -0.74 0.75
C PHE A 77 -14.95 -0.01 -0.52
N HIS A 78 -14.26 1.06 -0.90
CA HIS A 78 -14.51 1.69 -2.19
C HIS A 78 -14.22 0.74 -3.36
N SER A 79 -13.17 -0.09 -3.26
CA SER A 79 -12.90 -1.17 -4.24
C SER A 79 -14.02 -2.19 -4.29
N PHE A 80 -14.45 -2.66 -3.12
CA PHE A 80 -15.55 -3.62 -3.01
C PHE A 80 -16.85 -3.06 -3.60
N GLN A 81 -17.21 -1.83 -3.24
CA GLN A 81 -18.41 -1.15 -3.75
C GLN A 81 -18.34 -0.95 -5.26
N TYR A 82 -17.18 -0.58 -5.80
CA TYR A 82 -17.00 -0.46 -7.25
C TYR A 82 -17.22 -1.80 -7.96
N ARG A 83 -16.76 -2.91 -7.38
CA ARG A 83 -16.87 -4.25 -7.98
C ARG A 83 -18.27 -4.84 -7.91
N TYR A 84 -18.96 -4.68 -6.78
CA TYR A 84 -20.24 -5.34 -6.50
C TYR A 84 -21.44 -4.40 -6.51
N ASN A 85 -21.22 -3.10 -6.74
CA ASN A 85 -22.23 -2.04 -6.67
C ASN A 85 -23.02 -2.04 -5.35
N ARG A 86 -22.39 -2.51 -4.27
CA ARG A 86 -22.95 -2.56 -2.91
C ARG A 86 -21.83 -2.62 -1.88
N LEU A 87 -22.13 -2.24 -0.65
CA LEU A 87 -21.28 -2.53 0.51
C LEU A 87 -21.68 -3.86 1.15
N PRO A 88 -20.79 -4.51 1.94
CA PRO A 88 -21.19 -5.65 2.74
C PRO A 88 -22.17 -5.22 3.84
N ASN A 89 -23.12 -6.10 4.18
CA ASN A 89 -24.11 -5.81 5.22
C ASN A 89 -23.48 -5.73 6.62
N ILE A 90 -22.49 -6.59 6.87
CA ILE A 90 -21.72 -6.65 8.11
C ILE A 90 -20.27 -6.86 7.69
N CYS A 91 -19.36 -6.10 8.30
CA CYS A 91 -17.93 -6.35 8.17
C CYS A 91 -17.33 -6.49 9.58
N VAL A 92 -16.38 -7.42 9.70
CA VAL A 92 -15.58 -7.66 10.89
C VAL A 92 -14.12 -7.65 10.45
N ALA A 93 -13.29 -6.87 11.13
CA ALA A 93 -11.86 -6.68 10.84
C ALA A 93 -11.03 -6.91 12.10
#